data_AF-Q0I5F9-F1
#
_entry.id   AF-Q0I5F9-F1
#
_cell.length_a   1.000
_cell.length_b   1.000
_cell.length_c   1.000
_cell.angle_alpha   90.00
_cell.angle_beta   90.00
_cell.angle_gamma   90.00
#
_symmetry.space_group_name_H-M   'P 1'
#
loop_
_entity.id
_entity.type
_entity.pdbx_description
1 polymer ?
#
loop_
_entity_poly.entity_id
_entity_poly.type
_entity_poly.pdbx_seq_one_letter_code
_entity_poly.pdbx_strand_id
1 'polypeptide(L)'
;MDIKLHLNATTTPKIRAYLQKSDKSDLELAEQLGISVQTVRRWRNRQDVNDRSHRPKKINRTLSFEQEYLICYLRKYFALSLDELLEAGRNLINQRARNMY
;
A
#
# COMPACT_ATOMS: atom_id res chain seq x y z
N MET A 1 14.26 2.07 -14.83
CA MET A 1 13.18 2.01 -13.82
C MET A 1 12.29 3.21 -14.05
N ASP A 2 11.01 2.98 -14.32
CA ASP A 2 10.04 4.07 -14.54
C ASP A 2 9.53 4.54 -13.18
N ILE A 3 10.05 5.67 -12.69
CA ILE A 3 9.75 6.18 -11.35
C ILE A 3 8.67 7.25 -11.49
N LYS A 4 7.43 6.92 -11.11
CA LYS A 4 6.34 7.89 -11.00
C LYS A 4 6.52 8.72 -9.73
N LEU A 5 7.21 9.85 -9.88
CA LEU A 5 7.44 10.79 -8.78
C LEU A 5 6.41 11.92 -8.80
N HIS A 6 5.78 12.17 -7.65
CA HIS A 6 4.95 13.36 -7.49
C HIS A 6 5.81 14.63 -7.47
N LEU A 7 5.33 15.72 -8.08
CA LEU A 7 6.11 16.96 -8.22
C LEU A 7 6.60 17.52 -6.87
N ASN A 8 5.76 17.40 -5.83
CA ASN A 8 6.04 17.89 -4.48
C ASN A 8 6.71 16.86 -3.56
N ALA A 9 7.25 15.75 -4.10
CA ALA A 9 7.87 14.72 -3.28
C ALA A 9 9.22 15.20 -2.72
N THR A 10 9.29 15.46 -1.41
CA THR A 10 10.51 15.95 -0.75
C THR A 10 11.55 14.84 -0.50
N THR A 11 11.14 13.59 -0.30
CA THR A 11 12.08 12.46 -0.08
C THR A 11 12.17 11.56 -1.30
N THR A 12 12.71 12.10 -2.39
CA THR A 12 12.90 11.37 -3.65
C THR A 12 13.95 10.26 -3.53
N PRO A 13 13.98 9.26 -4.44
CA PRO A 13 15.04 8.24 -4.48
C PRO A 13 16.46 8.83 -4.51
N LYS A 14 16.65 9.96 -5.21
CA LYS A 14 17.91 10.71 -5.23
C LYS A 14 18.30 11.21 -3.84
N ILE A 15 17.35 11.82 -3.12
CA ILE A 15 17.58 12.32 -1.75
C ILE A 15 17.84 11.15 -0.80
N ARG A 16 17.09 10.06 -0.89
CA ARG A 16 17.31 8.86 -0.07
C ARG A 16 18.70 8.25 -0.27
N ALA A 17 19.17 8.17 -1.52
CA ALA A 17 20.53 7.73 -1.83
C ALA A 17 21.60 8.67 -1.25
N TYR A 18 21.35 9.98 -1.27
CA TYR A 18 22.22 10.95 -0.63
C TYR A 18 22.28 10.77 0.89
N LEU A 19 21.13 10.55 1.55
CA LEU A 19 21.05 10.29 2.99
C LEU A 19 21.85 9.05 3.43
N GLN A 20 21.87 7.99 2.59
CA GLN A 20 22.61 6.76 2.85
C GLN A 20 24.13 6.90 2.68
N LYS A 21 24.58 7.72 1.73
CA LYS A 21 26.01 7.87 1.37
C LYS A 21 26.73 9.00 2.10
N SER A 22 25.98 9.93 2.68
CA SER A 22 26.54 11.11 3.33
C SER A 22 27.14 10.77 4.70
N ASP A 23 28.34 11.30 4.99
CA ASP A 23 29.02 11.18 6.29
C ASP A 23 28.57 12.26 7.31
N LYS A 24 27.77 13.24 6.88
CA LYS A 24 27.20 14.27 7.76
C LYS A 24 26.34 13.69 8.89
N SER A 25 26.19 14.44 9.98
CA SER A 25 25.27 14.07 11.06
C SER A 25 23.79 14.08 10.60
N ASP A 26 22.93 13.35 11.31
CA ASP A 26 21.50 13.33 10.99
C ASP A 26 20.85 14.72 11.12
N LEU A 27 21.35 15.55 12.04
CA LEU A 27 20.85 16.90 12.30
C LEU A 27 21.17 17.83 11.13
N GLU A 28 22.42 17.84 10.67
CA GLU A 28 22.84 18.65 9.52
C GLU A 28 22.06 18.30 8.26
N LEU A 29 21.80 17.00 8.03
CA LEU A 29 21.02 16.55 6.88
C LEU A 29 19.54 16.94 6.98
N ALA A 30 18.97 16.88 8.18
CA ALA A 30 17.59 17.27 8.43
C ALA A 30 17.37 18.76 8.13
N GLU A 31 18.28 19.60 8.62
CA GLU A 31 18.27 21.04 8.38
C GLU A 31 18.49 21.36 6.89
N GLN A 32 19.51 20.76 6.26
CA GLN A 32 19.82 20.98 4.84
C GLN A 32 18.65 20.64 3.92
N LEU A 33 17.92 19.56 4.20
CA LEU A 33 16.86 19.03 3.33
C LEU A 33 15.45 19.45 3.76
N GLY A 34 15.30 20.17 4.87
CA GLY A 34 14.00 20.58 5.41
C GLY A 34 13.11 19.38 5.77
N ILE A 35 13.69 18.29 6.25
CA ILE A 35 12.95 17.06 6.66
C ILE A 35 13.24 16.73 8.12
N SER A 36 12.37 15.95 8.76
CA SER A 36 12.61 15.55 10.15
C SER A 36 13.86 14.66 10.29
N VAL A 37 14.55 14.78 11.43
CA VAL A 37 15.68 13.91 11.82
C VAL A 37 15.27 12.43 11.82
N GLN A 38 14.02 12.13 12.22
CA GLN A 38 13.48 10.77 12.17
C GLN A 38 13.39 10.24 10.73
N THR A 39 13.03 11.10 9.78
CA THR A 39 13.00 10.77 8.35
C THR A 39 14.41 10.48 7.83
N VAL A 40 15.41 11.27 8.23
CA VAL A 40 16.82 11.03 7.90
C VAL A 40 17.28 9.66 8.40
N ARG A 41 17.15 9.41 9.71
CA ARG A 41 17.50 8.13 10.35
C ARG A 41 16.85 6.94 9.68
N ARG A 42 15.54 7.06 9.39
CA ARG A 42 14.76 6.02 8.74
C ARG A 42 15.33 5.66 7.37
N TRP A 43 15.70 6.63 6.55
CA TRP A 43 16.20 6.38 5.20
C TRP A 43 17.67 5.96 5.16
N ARG A 44 18.50 6.50 6.05
CA ARG A 44 19.90 6.10 6.21
C ARG A 44 20.04 4.62 6.60
N ASN A 45 19.18 4.12 7.47
CA ASN A 45 19.21 2.73 7.95
C ASN A 45 18.46 1.73 7.04
N ARG A 46 17.85 2.18 5.94
CA ARG A 46 17.19 1.28 4.98
C ARG A 46 18.22 0.67 4.04
N GLN A 47 17.97 -0.56 3.64
CA GLN A 47 18.80 -1.31 2.68
C GLN A 47 18.62 -0.82 1.23
N ASP A 48 17.51 -0.14 0.95
CA ASP A 48 17.10 0.25 -0.41
C ASP A 48 16.49 1.66 -0.41
N VAL A 49 16.59 2.33 -1.56
CA VAL A 49 16.06 3.70 -1.77
C VAL A 49 14.68 3.72 -2.41
N ASN A 50 14.22 2.57 -2.90
CA ASN A 50 12.98 2.44 -3.63
C ASN A 50 11.79 2.33 -2.66
N ASP A 51 10.61 2.65 -3.15
CA ASP A 51 9.40 2.36 -2.37
C ASP A 51 9.16 0.86 -2.38
N ARG A 52 8.94 0.31 -1.18
CA ARG A 52 8.47 -1.07 -1.03
C ARG A 52 7.02 -1.16 -1.47
N SER A 53 6.62 -2.38 -1.81
CA SER A 53 5.21 -2.64 -2.08
C SER A 53 4.34 -2.20 -0.89
N HIS A 54 3.31 -1.41 -1.19
CA HIS A 54 2.26 -1.06 -0.23
C HIS A 54 1.31 -2.24 0.03
N ARG A 55 1.49 -3.36 -0.71
CA ARG A 55 0.70 -4.57 -0.52
C ARG A 55 1.02 -5.17 0.86
N PRO A 56 0.00 -5.45 1.68
CA PRO A 56 0.22 -6.09 2.97
C PRO A 56 0.85 -7.48 2.78
N LYS A 57 1.77 -7.85 3.67
CA LYS A 57 2.49 -9.13 3.63
C LYS A 57 1.55 -10.33 3.77
N LYS A 58 0.52 -10.19 4.61
CA LYS A 58 -0.53 -11.18 4.81
C LYS A 58 -1.85 -10.55 4.43
N ILE A 59 -2.50 -11.10 3.40
CA ILE A 59 -3.86 -10.71 3.03
C ILE A 59 -4.80 -11.68 3.74
N ASN A 60 -5.43 -11.22 4.81
CA ASN A 60 -6.51 -11.99 5.45
C ASN A 60 -7.77 -11.80 4.61
N ARG A 61 -7.98 -12.67 3.62
CA ARG A 61 -9.20 -12.69 2.81
C ARG A 61 -10.25 -13.49 3.56
N THR A 62 -11.44 -12.92 3.72
CA THR A 62 -12.60 -13.64 4.25
C THR A 62 -13.23 -14.56 3.20
N LEU A 63 -12.85 -14.40 1.93
CA LEU A 63 -13.37 -15.13 0.78
C LEU A 63 -12.31 -16.08 0.20
N SER A 64 -12.72 -17.29 -0.17
CA SER A 64 -11.91 -18.21 -0.98
C SER A 64 -11.76 -17.68 -2.41
N PHE A 65 -10.83 -18.26 -3.15
CA PHE A 65 -10.60 -17.90 -4.56
C PHE A 65 -11.86 -18.10 -5.41
N GLU A 66 -12.57 -19.20 -5.20
CA GLU A 66 -13.81 -19.54 -5.90
C GLU A 66 -14.92 -18.52 -5.59
N GLN A 67 -15.01 -18.07 -4.33
CA GLN A 67 -15.97 -17.06 -3.92
C GLN A 67 -15.66 -15.69 -4.54
N GLU A 68 -14.38 -15.28 -4.57
CA GLU A 68 -13.96 -14.06 -5.26
C GLU A 68 -14.26 -14.11 -6.76
N TYR A 69 -14.01 -15.26 -7.40
CA TYR A 69 -14.30 -15.48 -8.80
C TYR A 69 -15.79 -15.33 -9.10
N LEU A 70 -16.65 -15.94 -8.29
CA LEU A 70 -18.10 -15.85 -8.44
C LEU A 70 -18.60 -14.41 -8.29
N ILE A 71 -18.11 -13.66 -7.29
CA ILE A 71 -18.46 -12.24 -7.12
C ILE A 71 -18.02 -11.42 -8.34
N CYS A 72 -16.81 -11.62 -8.84
CA CYS A 72 -16.32 -10.95 -10.04
C CYS A 72 -17.15 -11.29 -11.28
N TYR A 73 -17.54 -12.56 -11.44
CA TYR A 73 -18.43 -13.01 -12.50
C TYR A 73 -19.79 -12.32 -12.39
N LEU A 74 -20.43 -12.36 -11.22
CA LEU A 74 -21.74 -11.74 -11.00
C LEU A 74 -21.73 -10.24 -11.34
N ARG A 75 -20.71 -9.51 -10.87
CA ARG A 75 -20.55 -8.08 -11.16
C ARG A 75 -20.40 -7.78 -12.65
N LYS A 76 -19.66 -8.61 -13.40
CA LYS A 76 -19.37 -8.37 -14.81
C LYS A 76 -20.50 -8.82 -15.73
N TYR A 77 -21.05 -10.01 -15.50
CA TYR A 77 -22.02 -10.62 -16.40
C TYR A 77 -23.45 -10.13 -16.18
N PHE A 78 -23.84 -9.89 -14.92
CA PHE A 78 -25.17 -9.38 -14.59
C PHE A 78 -25.18 -7.87 -14.31
N ALA A 79 -24.02 -7.21 -14.45
CA ALA A 79 -23.84 -5.79 -14.20
C ALA A 79 -24.32 -5.31 -12.82
N LEU A 80 -24.43 -6.22 -11.83
CA LEU A 80 -24.98 -5.91 -10.51
C LEU A 80 -24.34 -4.68 -9.89
N SER A 81 -25.15 -3.85 -9.24
CA SER A 81 -24.66 -2.80 -8.35
C SER A 81 -23.88 -3.40 -7.18
N LEU A 82 -23.11 -2.57 -6.48
CA LEU A 82 -22.39 -3.03 -5.29
C LEU A 82 -23.35 -3.53 -4.19
N ASP A 83 -24.54 -2.93 -4.09
CA ASP A 83 -25.56 -3.33 -3.10
C ASP A 83 -26.17 -4.69 -3.44
N GLU A 84 -26.53 -4.91 -4.71
CA GLU A 84 -27.02 -6.22 -5.18
C GLU A 84 -25.95 -7.32 -5.03
N LEU A 85 -24.68 -6.97 -5.30
CA LEU A 85 -23.57 -7.89 -5.15
C LEU A 85 -23.29 -8.22 -3.67
N LEU A 86 -23.46 -7.23 -2.77
CA LEU A 86 -23.36 -7.43 -1.34
C LEU A 86 -24.46 -8.37 -0.84
N GLU A 87 -25.70 -8.18 -1.31
CA GLU A 87 -26.83 -9.03 -0.93
C GLU A 87 -26.67 -10.46 -1.46
N ALA A 88 -26.26 -10.62 -2.72
CA ALA A 88 -25.93 -11.92 -3.30
C ALA A 88 -24.77 -12.59 -2.53
N GLY A 89 -23.74 -11.83 -2.18
CA GLY A 89 -22.60 -12.33 -1.40
C GLY A 89 -22.99 -12.81 0.01
N ARG A 90 -23.87 -12.07 0.70
CA ARG A 90 -24.39 -12.42 2.03
C ARG A 90 -25.26 -13.68 1.99
N ASN A 91 -26.15 -13.79 1.00
CA ASN A 91 -27.13 -14.87 0.96
C ASN A 91 -26.58 -16.17 0.36
N LEU A 92 -25.66 -16.08 -0.61
CA LEU A 92 -25.27 -17.22 -1.44
C LEU A 92 -23.82 -17.67 -1.25
N ILE A 93 -22.93 -16.77 -0.81
CA ILE A 93 -21.48 -17.01 -0.92
C ILE A 93 -20.84 -17.22 0.44
N ASN A 94 -21.18 -16.45 1.47
CA ASN A 94 -20.54 -16.57 2.79
C ASN A 94 -21.52 -16.51 3.98
N GLN A 95 -21.97 -17.67 4.46
CA GLN A 95 -22.84 -17.77 5.64
C GLN A 95 -22.15 -17.33 6.96
N ARG A 96 -20.81 -17.32 7.04
CA ARG A 96 -20.09 -16.79 8.21
C ARG A 96 -20.17 -15.26 8.33
N ALA A 97 -20.42 -14.55 7.23
CA ALA A 97 -20.59 -13.09 7.25
C ALA A 97 -21.90 -12.67 7.95
N ARG A 98 -22.85 -13.59 8.11
CA ARG A 98 -24.13 -13.35 8.80
C ARG A 98 -23.98 -13.20 10.31
N ASN A 99 -22.94 -13.78 10.91
CA ASN A 99 -22.71 -13.79 12.36
C ASN A 99 -21.85 -12.61 12.87
N MET A 100 -21.64 -11.58 12.03
CA MET A 100 -20.78 -10.42 12.36
C MET A 100 -21.57 -9.13 12.59
N TYR A 101 -22.91 -9.22 12.65
CA TYR A 101 -23.83 -8.15 13.04
C TYR A 101 -24.79 -8.66 14.10
#